data_AF-A0A3C0UZW8-F1
#
_entry.id   AF-A0A3C0UZW8-F1
#
_cell.length_a   1.000
_cell.length_b   1.000
_cell.length_c   1.000
_cell.angle_alpha   90.00
_cell.angle_beta   90.00
_cell.angle_gamma   90.00
#
_symmetry.space_group_name_H-M   'P 1'
#
loop_
_entity.id
_entity.type
_entity.pdbx_description
1 polymer ?
#
loop_
_entity_poly.entity_id
_entity_poly.type
_entity_poly.pdbx_seq_one_letter_code
_entity_poly.pdbx_strand_id
1 'polypeptide(L)'
;MEFSHIQEAVDFLKNQTQDFQPQVGIILGTGLGSLVDDITIQASISYETIPHFPVSTVESHKGKLLFGTLSGKKVVCMQGRFHYYEGYSMQQVSFPVR
;
A
#
# COMPACT_ATOMS: atom_id res chain seq x y z
N MET A 1 -6.29 4.28 -17.37
CA MET A 1 -6.66 4.41 -15.95
C MET A 1 -6.88 5.87 -15.72
N GLU A 2 -8.08 6.21 -15.26
CA GLU A 2 -8.52 7.58 -15.12
C GLU A 2 -7.95 8.22 -13.85
N PHE A 3 -7.75 9.53 -13.88
CA PHE A 3 -7.33 10.30 -12.70
C PHE A 3 -8.34 10.17 -11.55
N SER A 4 -9.63 10.03 -11.86
CA SER A 4 -10.69 9.82 -10.87
C SER A 4 -10.46 8.59 -9.99
N HIS A 5 -9.93 7.49 -10.55
CA HIS A 5 -9.66 6.27 -9.77
C HIS A 5 -8.60 6.49 -8.70
N ILE A 6 -7.57 7.30 -8.99
CA ILE A 6 -6.54 7.66 -8.00
C ILE A 6 -7.19 8.49 -6.89
N GLN A 7 -8.01 9.47 -7.25
CA GLN A 7 -8.67 10.33 -6.27
C GLN A 7 -9.60 9.54 -5.34
N GLU A 8 -10.38 8.60 -5.87
CA GLU A 8 -11.25 7.72 -5.08
C GLU A 8 -10.46 6.87 -4.07
N ALA A 9 -9.31 6.33 -4.49
CA ALA A 9 -8.43 5.57 -3.60
C ALA A 9 -7.81 6.49 -2.51
N VAL A 10 -7.35 7.69 -2.89
CA VAL A 10 -6.79 8.67 -1.95
C VAL A 10 -7.83 9.10 -0.91
N ASP A 11 -9.04 9.43 -1.34
CA ASP A 11 -10.11 9.88 -0.45
C ASP A 11 -10.52 8.76 0.52
N PHE A 12 -10.63 7.52 0.03
CA PHE A 12 -10.84 6.35 0.87
C PHE A 12 -9.73 6.23 1.92
N LEU A 13 -8.46 6.26 1.51
CA LEU A 13 -7.32 6.10 2.42
C LEU A 13 -7.28 7.21 3.47
N LYS A 14 -7.43 8.48 3.07
CA LYS A 14 -7.47 9.61 4.01
C LYS A 14 -8.54 9.43 5.08
N ASN A 15 -9.74 8.99 4.70
CA ASN A 15 -10.81 8.72 5.66
C ASN A 15 -10.45 7.57 6.62
N GLN A 16 -9.89 6.48 6.11
CA GLN A 16 -9.48 5.33 6.92
C GLN A 16 -8.30 5.65 7.86
N THR A 17 -7.46 6.62 7.50
CA THR A 17 -6.24 6.96 8.26
C THR A 17 -6.34 8.27 9.02
N GLN A 18 -7.53 8.86 9.18
CA GLN A 18 -7.72 10.16 9.84
C GLN A 18 -6.80 11.25 9.25
N ASP A 19 -6.75 11.30 7.91
CA ASP A 19 -5.94 12.23 7.12
C ASP A 19 -4.43 12.18 7.43
N PHE A 20 -3.91 11.01 7.81
CA PHE A 20 -2.48 10.77 7.98
C PHE A 20 -1.68 11.20 6.73
N GLN A 21 -0.64 12.02 6.93
CA GLN A 21 0.23 12.55 5.87
C GLN A 21 1.60 11.85 5.91
N PRO A 22 1.82 10.77 5.15
CA PRO A 22 3.12 10.13 5.05
C PRO A 22 4.11 11.02 4.30
N GLN A 23 5.39 10.97 4.68
CA GLN A 23 6.48 11.68 4.02
C GLN A 23 7.31 10.75 3.12
N VAL A 24 7.26 9.45 3.38
CA VAL A 24 8.06 8.43 2.70
C VAL A 24 7.16 7.25 2.35
N GLY A 25 7.23 6.80 1.11
CA GLY A 25 6.64 5.54 0.65
C GLY A 25 7.68 4.42 0.63
N ILE A 26 7.30 3.24 1.11
CA ILE A 26 8.17 2.04 1.16
C ILE A 26 7.41 0.88 0.51
N ILE A 27 8.06 0.13 -0.40
CA ILE A 27 7.48 -1.06 -1.02
C ILE A 27 8.33 -2.27 -0.66
N LEU A 28 7.73 -3.25 0.04
CA LEU A 28 8.48 -4.40 0.53
C LEU A 28 8.66 -5.49 -0.52
N GLY A 29 9.94 -5.83 -0.68
CA GLY A 29 10.48 -6.98 -1.41
C GLY A 29 10.03 -8.33 -0.84
N THR A 30 10.24 -9.39 -1.60
CA THR A 30 10.20 -10.75 -1.04
C THR A 30 11.31 -10.88 0.01
N GLY A 31 10.99 -11.41 1.19
CA GLY A 31 11.94 -11.52 2.30
C GLY A 31 12.19 -10.24 3.11
N LEU A 32 11.60 -9.10 2.73
CA LEU A 32 11.77 -7.81 3.43
C LEU A 32 10.62 -7.51 4.42
N GLY A 33 9.77 -8.49 4.70
CA GLY A 33 8.59 -8.32 5.55
C GLY A 33 8.89 -7.95 7.00
N SER A 34 10.08 -8.28 7.51
CA SER A 34 10.51 -8.00 8.88
C SER A 34 10.64 -6.51 9.21
N LEU A 35 10.79 -5.64 8.19
CA LEU A 35 10.83 -4.18 8.43
C LEU A 35 9.55 -3.68 9.11
N VAL A 36 8.43 -4.38 8.93
CA VAL A 36 7.15 -4.02 9.54
C VAL A 36 7.21 -4.04 11.07
N ASP A 37 8.05 -4.90 11.65
CA ASP A 37 8.19 -5.03 13.10
C ASP A 37 8.82 -3.78 13.74
N ASP A 38 9.54 -2.97 12.94
CA ASP A 38 10.15 -1.71 13.36
C ASP A 38 9.23 -0.49 13.13
N ILE A 39 8.07 -0.67 12.50
CA ILE A 39 7.11 0.40 12.24
C ILE A 39 6.13 0.48 13.41
N THR A 40 6.04 1.65 14.04
CA THR A 40 4.91 1.94 14.93
C THR A 40 3.66 2.21 14.08
N ILE A 41 2.87 1.15 13.85
CA ILE A 41 1.68 1.17 12.99
C ILE A 41 0.54 1.96 13.66
N GLN A 42 -0.05 2.88 12.91
CA GLN A 42 -1.25 3.65 13.28
C GLN A 42 -2.50 3.17 12.54
N ALA A 43 -2.34 2.75 11.28
CA ALA A 43 -3.41 2.14 10.50
C ALA A 43 -2.87 1.04 9.59
N SER A 44 -3.67 0.02 9.35
CA SER A 44 -3.34 -1.13 8.50
C SER A 44 -4.55 -1.45 7.63
N ILE A 45 -4.45 -1.21 6.32
CA ILE A 45 -5.57 -1.31 5.39
C ILE A 45 -5.29 -2.45 4.41
N SER A 46 -6.24 -3.37 4.24
CA SER A 46 -6.11 -4.46 3.26
C SER A 46 -6.28 -3.90 1.84
N TYR A 47 -5.45 -4.33 0.88
CA TYR A 47 -5.54 -3.90 -0.52
C TYR A 47 -6.91 -4.16 -1.13
N GLU A 48 -7.55 -5.27 -0.75
CA GLU A 48 -8.90 -5.65 -1.18
C GLU A 48 -9.98 -4.62 -0.86
N THR A 49 -9.75 -3.78 0.16
CA THR A 49 -10.69 -2.75 0.58
C THR A 49 -10.46 -1.41 -0.09
N ILE A 50 -9.28 -1.21 -0.71
CA ILE A 50 -8.92 0.07 -1.33
C ILE A 50 -9.49 0.08 -2.75
N PRO A 51 -10.30 1.09 -3.12
CA PRO A 51 -10.81 1.22 -4.47
C PRO A 51 -9.70 1.12 -5.53
N HIS A 52 -9.94 0.32 -6.57
CA HIS A 52 -9.05 0.14 -7.73
C HIS A 52 -7.69 -0.49 -7.46
N PHE A 53 -7.37 -0.86 -6.22
CA PHE A 53 -6.16 -1.62 -5.92
C PHE A 53 -6.24 -3.02 -6.54
N PRO A 54 -5.14 -3.53 -7.11
CA PRO A 54 -5.05 -4.95 -7.42
C PRO A 54 -5.16 -5.79 -6.15
N VAL A 55 -5.79 -6.97 -6.26
CA VAL A 55 -5.91 -7.92 -5.16
C VAL A 55 -4.81 -8.96 -5.29
N SER A 56 -3.86 -9.01 -4.35
CA SER A 56 -2.77 -9.99 -4.41
C SER A 56 -3.32 -11.42 -4.44
N THR A 57 -2.93 -12.20 -5.46
CA THR A 57 -3.37 -13.61 -5.60
C THR A 57 -2.43 -14.60 -4.94
N VAL A 58 -1.30 -14.11 -4.41
CA VAL A 58 -0.25 -14.93 -3.80
C VAL A 58 -0.41 -14.98 -2.28
N GLU A 59 -0.51 -16.19 -1.74
CA GLU A 59 -0.78 -16.50 -0.32
C GLU A 59 0.23 -15.88 0.66
N SER A 60 1.49 -15.65 0.24
CA SER A 60 2.54 -15.06 1.07
C SER A 60 2.46 -13.53 1.20
N HIS A 61 1.67 -12.86 0.37
CA HIS A 61 1.52 -11.42 0.41
C HIS A 61 0.33 -11.07 1.31
N LYS A 62 0.62 -10.63 2.55
CA LYS A 62 -0.42 -10.16 3.49
C LYS A 62 -1.32 -9.06 2.90
N GLY A 63 -0.85 -8.37 1.87
CA GLY A 63 -1.67 -7.48 1.04
C GLY A 63 -2.14 -6.26 1.79
N LYS A 64 -1.24 -5.56 2.50
CA LYS A 64 -1.59 -4.45 3.38
C LYS A 64 -0.83 -3.17 3.07
N LEU A 65 -1.54 -2.06 3.16
CA LEU A 65 -0.99 -0.71 3.19
C LEU A 65 -0.93 -0.25 4.65
N LEU A 66 0.28 -0.09 5.16
CA LEU A 66 0.54 0.24 6.55
C LEU A 66 0.91 1.72 6.65
N PHE A 67 0.27 2.43 7.57
CA PHE A 67 0.57 3.82 7.87
C PHE A 67 1.10 3.88 9.29
N GLY A 68 2.23 4.56 9.49
CA GLY A 68 2.87 4.57 10.79
C GLY A 68 4.13 5.42 10.84
N THR A 69 4.92 5.21 11.87
CA THR A 69 6.18 5.93 12.08
C THR A 69 7.35 4.95 12.11
N LEU A 70 8.40 5.26 11.36
CA LEU A 70 9.67 4.52 11.33
C LEU A 70 10.82 5.52 11.52
N SER A 71 11.66 5.31 12.54
CA SER A 71 12.79 6.22 12.85
C SER A 71 12.38 7.71 12.92
N GLY A 72 11.22 8.00 13.52
CA GLY A 72 10.69 9.36 13.66
C GLY A 72 10.12 9.98 12.38
N LYS A 73 9.99 9.23 11.28
CA LYS A 73 9.38 9.69 10.03
C LYS A 73 8.02 9.04 9.83
N LYS A 74 7.03 9.82 9.36
CA LYS A 74 5.73 9.29 8.93
C LYS A 74 5.91 8.54 7.63
N VAL A 75 5.55 7.27 7.60
CA VAL A 75 5.72 6.39 6.44
C VAL A 75 4.40 5.76 6.04
N VAL A 76 4.28 5.50 4.74
CA VAL A 76 3.33 4.52 4.19
C VAL A 76 4.13 3.36 3.63
N CYS A 77 3.77 2.13 4.01
CA CYS A 77 4.51 0.93 3.67
C CYS A 77 3.57 -0.11 3.03
N MET A 78 3.91 -0.53 1.82
CA MET A 78 3.26 -1.64 1.15
C MET A 78 3.90 -2.95 1.62
N GLN A 79 3.18 -3.71 2.45
CA GLN A 79 3.55 -5.06 2.86
C GLN A 79 3.17 -6.06 1.77
N GLY A 80 3.99 -6.07 0.72
CA GLY A 80 3.75 -6.80 -0.52
C GLY A 80 3.69 -5.86 -1.72
N ARG A 81 3.68 -6.43 -2.93
CA ARG A 81 3.58 -5.70 -4.19
C ARG A 81 3.01 -6.60 -5.26
N PHE A 82 2.58 -5.98 -6.35
CA PHE A 82 2.04 -6.67 -7.51
C PHE A 82 3.12 -6.87 -8.56
N HIS A 83 3.03 -7.97 -9.29
CA HIS A 83 3.96 -8.32 -10.34
C HIS A 83 3.22 -8.48 -11.66
N TYR A 84 3.89 -8.10 -12.75
CA TYR A 84 3.35 -8.25 -14.10
C TYR A 84 3.06 -9.73 -14.44
N TYR A 85 3.87 -10.67 -13.93
CA TYR A 85 3.68 -12.11 -14.16
C TYR A 85 2.42 -12.68 -13.49
N GLU A 86 1.76 -11.94 -12.60
CA GLU A 86 0.46 -12.32 -12.02
C GLU A 86 -0.71 -12.03 -12.98
N GLY A 87 -0.43 -11.44 -14.15
CA GLY A 87 -1.44 -11.09 -15.16
C GLY A 87 -1.94 -9.64 -15.08
N TYR A 88 -1.38 -8.82 -14.19
CA TYR A 88 -1.70 -7.39 -14.12
C TYR A 88 -1.04 -6.59 -15.23
N SER A 89 -1.75 -5.58 -15.74
CA SER A 89 -1.15 -4.55 -16.59
C SER A 89 -0.10 -3.73 -15.82
N MET A 90 0.84 -3.10 -16.54
CA MET A 90 1.81 -2.20 -15.91
C MET A 90 1.16 -1.02 -15.19
N GLN A 91 -0.01 -0.57 -15.67
CA GLN A 91 -0.82 0.45 -15.01
C GLN A 91 -1.35 -0.03 -13.66
N GLN A 92 -1.83 -1.27 -13.57
CA GLN A 92 -2.27 -1.87 -12.30
C GLN A 92 -1.09 -2.07 -11.33
N VAL A 93 0.03 -2.60 -11.81
CA VAL A 93 1.25 -2.80 -11.00
C VAL A 93 1.74 -1.48 -10.38
N SER A 94 1.70 -0.39 -11.14
CA SER A 94 2.16 0.93 -10.69
C SER A 94 1.08 1.79 -10.04
N PHE A 95 -0.17 1.32 -9.92
CA PHE A 95 -1.27 2.10 -9.34
C PHE A 95 -0.96 2.62 -7.93
N PRO A 96 -0.46 1.80 -6.98
CA PRO A 96 -0.24 2.26 -5.60
C PRO A 96 0.88 3.30 -5.44
N VAL A 97 1.67 3.54 -6.50
CA VAL A 97 2.77 4.51 -6.51
C VAL A 97 2.29 5.91 -6.90
N ARG A 98 1.14 6.01 -7.58
CA ARG A 98 0.58 7.25 -8.12
C ARG A 98 -0.38 7.88 -7.12
#